data_AF-A0ABD3RW34-F1
#
_entry.id   AF-A0ABD3RW34-F1
#
_cell.length_a   1.000
_cell.length_b   1.000
_cell.length_c   1.000
_cell.angle_alpha   90.00
_cell.angle_beta   90.00
_cell.angle_gamma   90.00
#
_symmetry.space_group_name_H-M   'P 1'
#
loop_
_entity.id
_entity.type
_entity.pdbx_description
1 polymer ?
#
loop_
_entity_poly.entity_id
_entity_poly.type
_entity_poly.pdbx_seq_one_letter_code
_entity_poly.pdbx_strand_id
1 'polypeptide(L)'
;MAPHSRDLLHLYRRLLRSCATYPSKNRLGIYSAIREEFRDNRTLDPDDPKTQKQIQVAYKGLGQLQMYDTMNLSKGNPESPNWEVTLEQNPMPKP
;
A
#
# COMPACT_ATOMS: atom_id res chain seq x y z
N MET A 1 -2.27 -15.34 -21.46
CA MET A 1 -1.90 -14.41 -20.36
C MET A 1 -3.20 -13.84 -19.81
N ALA A 2 -3.52 -14.08 -18.54
CA ALA A 2 -4.73 -13.52 -17.95
C ALA A 2 -4.67 -11.98 -18.03
N PRO A 3 -5.71 -11.30 -18.54
CA PRO A 3 -5.73 -9.85 -18.59
C PRO A 3 -5.59 -9.33 -17.17
N HIS A 4 -4.52 -8.58 -16.89
CA HIS A 4 -4.35 -7.99 -15.58
C HIS A 4 -5.52 -7.05 -15.33
N SER A 5 -6.27 -7.31 -14.26
CA SER A 5 -7.38 -6.45 -13.87
C SER A 5 -6.87 -5.02 -13.76
N ARG A 6 -7.46 -4.10 -14.53
CA ARG A 6 -7.06 -2.69 -14.58
C ARG A 6 -6.93 -2.09 -13.17
N ASP A 7 -7.74 -2.57 -12.22
CA ASP A 7 -7.72 -2.19 -10.82
C ASP A 7 -6.47 -2.65 -10.06
N LEU A 8 -5.94 -3.84 -10.35
CA LEU A 8 -4.69 -4.33 -9.74
C LEU A 8 -3.49 -3.49 -10.18
N LEU A 9 -3.46 -3.08 -11.44
CA LEU A 9 -2.42 -2.17 -11.93
C LEU A 9 -2.52 -0.79 -11.27
N HIS A 10 -3.74 -0.30 -11.02
CA HIS A 10 -3.92 0.94 -10.26
C HIS A 10 -3.47 0.81 -8.81
N LEU A 11 -3.84 -0.30 -8.14
CA LEU A 11 -3.41 -0.59 -6.78
C LEU A 11 -1.88 -0.62 -6.67
N TYR A 12 -1.22 -1.35 -7.56
CA TYR A 12 0.25 -1.43 -7.63
C TYR A 12 0.91 -0.05 -7.80
N ARG A 13 0.43 0.75 -8.74
CA ARG A 13 0.97 2.10 -8.97
C ARG A 13 0.78 3.01 -7.75
N ARG A 14 -0.36 2.91 -7.07
CA ARG A 14 -0.64 3.67 -5.84
C ARG A 14 0.31 3.25 -4.71
N LEU A 15 0.51 1.95 -4.49
CA LEU A 15 1.47 1.45 -3.51
C LEU A 15 2.89 1.99 -3.75
N LEU A 16 3.39 1.86 -4.98
CA LEU A 16 4.73 2.36 -5.32
C LEU A 16 4.87 3.86 -5.10
N ARG A 17 3.84 4.64 -5.44
CA ARG A 17 3.82 6.09 -5.21
C ARG A 17 3.88 6.40 -3.72
N SER A 18 3.01 5.78 -2.91
CA SER A 18 2.98 6.03 -1.46
C SER A 18 4.27 5.57 -0.77
N CYS A 19 4.89 4.49 -1.23
CA CYS A 19 6.20 4.07 -0.72
C CYS A 19 7.32 5.06 -1.04
N ALA A 20 7.26 5.73 -2.19
CA ALA A 20 8.28 6.70 -2.58
C ALA A 20 8.31 7.92 -1.66
N THR A 21 7.15 8.32 -1.12
CA THR A 21 7.00 9.46 -0.19
C THR A 21 6.97 9.03 1.29
N TYR A 22 7.00 7.73 1.58
CA TYR A 22 6.91 7.20 2.94
C TYR A 22 8.13 7.62 3.80
N PRO A 23 7.92 8.23 4.99
CA PRO A 23 8.99 8.75 5.84
C PRO A 23 9.71 7.64 6.63
N SER A 24 10.32 6.69 5.93
CA SER A 24 11.11 5.60 6.53
C SER A 24 12.50 5.50 5.90
N LYS A 25 13.49 5.15 6.74
CA LYS A 25 14.86 4.82 6.29
C LYS A 25 14.86 3.61 5.36
N ASN A 26 13.92 2.69 5.53
CA ASN A 26 13.79 1.47 4.71
C ASN A 26 12.79 1.62 3.54
N ARG A 27 12.43 2.85 3.14
CA ARG A 27 11.43 3.06 2.07
C ARG A 27 11.80 2.36 0.75
N LEU A 28 13.08 2.34 0.39
CA LEU A 28 13.57 1.71 -0.84
C LEU A 28 13.49 0.18 -0.78
N GLY A 29 13.70 -0.41 0.40
CA GLY A 29 13.52 -1.83 0.63
C GLY A 29 12.05 -2.22 0.47
N ILE A 30 11.14 -1.46 1.08
CA ILE A 30 9.69 -1.66 0.96
C ILE A 30 9.25 -1.54 -0.52
N TYR A 31 9.72 -0.49 -1.21
CA TYR A 31 9.44 -0.28 -2.64
C TYR A 31 9.88 -1.49 -3.49
N SER A 32 11.08 -2.00 -3.25
CA SER A 32 11.63 -3.13 -4.00
C SER A 32 10.88 -4.42 -3.71
N ALA A 33 10.56 -4.68 -2.44
CA ALA A 33 9.80 -5.85 -2.03
C ALA A 33 8.40 -5.89 -2.69
N ILE A 34 7.67 -4.77 -2.70
CA ILE A 34 6.36 -4.68 -3.37
C ILE A 34 6.47 -4.95 -4.87
N ARG A 35 7.54 -4.45 -5.51
CA ARG A 35 7.78 -4.68 -6.94
C ARG A 35 8.07 -6.15 -7.24
N GLU A 36 8.86 -6.81 -6.40
CA GLU A 36 9.15 -8.24 -6.53
C GLU A 36 7.90 -9.08 -6.29
N GLU A 37 7.19 -8.85 -5.19
CA GLU A 37 5.97 -9.57 -4.84
C GLU A 37 4.88 -9.43 -5.92
N PHE A 38 4.68 -8.23 -6.46
CA PHE A 38 3.72 -8.03 -7.55
C PHE A 38 4.14 -8.74 -8.84
N ARG A 39 5.45 -8.77 -9.13
CA ARG A 39 5.98 -9.47 -10.31
C ARG A 39 5.80 -10.98 -10.18
N ASP A 40 6.06 -11.53 -9.00
CA ASP A 40 6.01 -12.96 -8.73
C ASP A 40 4.56 -13.47 -8.74
N ASN A 41 3.62 -12.64 -8.28
CA ASN A 41 2.20 -12.96 -8.24
C ASN A 41 1.41 -12.55 -9.50
N ARG A 42 2.06 -11.98 -10.52
CA ARG A 42 1.39 -11.41 -11.72
C ARG A 42 0.56 -12.42 -12.53
N THR A 43 0.83 -13.71 -12.37
CA THR A 43 0.15 -14.79 -13.10
C THR A 43 -0.93 -15.47 -12.27
N LEU A 44 -1.13 -15.07 -11.02
CA LEU A 44 -2.18 -15.61 -10.16
C LEU A 44 -3.56 -15.18 -10.65
N ASP A 45 -4.54 -16.04 -10.42
CA ASP A 45 -5.94 -15.75 -10.69
C ASP A 45 -6.47 -14.76 -9.63
N PRO A 46 -6.94 -13.56 -10.02
CA PRO A 46 -7.49 -12.58 -9.09
C PRO A 46 -8.79 -13.04 -8.39
N ASP A 47 -9.50 -14.01 -8.97
CA ASP A 47 -10.74 -14.55 -8.40
C ASP A 47 -10.47 -15.72 -7.43
N ASP A 48 -9.23 -16.21 -7.36
CA ASP A 48 -8.85 -17.22 -6.37
C ASP A 48 -8.94 -16.64 -4.94
N PRO A 49 -9.58 -17.34 -3.99
CA PRO A 49 -9.76 -16.86 -2.63
C PRO A 49 -8.44 -16.51 -1.89
N LYS A 50 -7.32 -17.15 -2.23
CA LYS A 50 -6.01 -16.82 -1.62
C LYS A 50 -5.47 -15.53 -2.22
N THR A 51 -5.58 -15.35 -3.54
CA THR A 51 -5.20 -14.10 -4.20
C THR A 51 -6.05 -12.94 -3.69
N GLN A 52 -7.36 -13.13 -3.52
CA GLN A 52 -8.22 -12.08 -2.96
C GLN A 52 -7.80 -11.65 -1.55
N LYS A 53 -7.38 -12.60 -0.70
CA LYS A 53 -6.83 -12.26 0.63
C LYS A 53 -5.55 -11.43 0.51
N GLN A 54 -4.65 -11.77 -0.40
CA GLN A 54 -3.43 -10.98 -0.64
C GLN A 54 -3.76 -9.58 -1.16
N ILE A 55 -4.74 -9.46 -2.07
CA ILE A 55 -5.22 -8.17 -2.57
C ILE A 55 -5.79 -7.32 -1.43
N GLN A 56 -6.57 -7.91 -0.52
CA GLN A 56 -7.09 -7.20 0.66
C GLN A 56 -5.97 -6.72 1.59
N VAL A 57 -4.93 -7.52 1.81
CA VAL A 57 -3.74 -7.11 2.56
C VAL A 57 -3.06 -5.93 1.89
N ALA A 58 -2.89 -5.96 0.56
CA ALA A 58 -2.32 -4.86 -0.21
C ALA A 58 -3.14 -3.56 -0.09
N TYR A 59 -4.47 -3.64 -0.13
CA TYR A 59 -5.34 -2.48 0.12
C TYR A 59 -5.18 -1.91 1.53
N LYS A 60 -5.09 -2.76 2.56
CA LYS A 60 -4.84 -2.32 3.94
C LYS A 60 -3.48 -1.62 4.07
N GLY A 61 -2.43 -2.22 3.50
CA GLY A 61 -1.09 -1.63 3.46
C GLY A 61 -1.05 -0.28 2.72
N LEU A 62 -1.80 -0.15 1.62
CA LEU A 62 -1.94 1.13 0.92
C LEU A 62 -2.56 2.20 1.83
N GLY A 63 -3.62 1.85 2.57
CA GLY A 63 -4.24 2.77 3.53
C GLY A 63 -3.24 3.28 4.56
N GLN A 64 -2.46 2.38 5.17
CA GLN A 64 -1.42 2.73 6.14
C GLN A 64 -0.35 3.63 5.55
N LEU A 65 0.14 3.35 4.34
CA LEU A 65 1.12 4.19 3.66
C LEU A 65 0.57 5.58 3.34
N GLN A 66 -0.70 5.66 2.94
CA GLN A 66 -1.37 6.92 2.60
C GLN A 66 -1.61 7.82 3.82
N MET A 67 -1.67 7.27 5.05
CA MET A 67 -1.73 8.08 6.27
C MET A 67 -0.55 9.03 6.42
N TYR A 68 0.58 8.70 5.81
CA TYR A 68 1.81 9.49 5.83
C TYR A 68 2.06 10.24 4.51
N ASP A 69 1.16 10.11 3.54
CA ASP A 69 1.28 10.80 2.26
C ASP A 69 0.87 12.27 2.44
N THR A 70 1.89 13.14 2.49
CA THR A 70 1.76 14.60 2.68
C THR A 70 0.84 15.26 1.64
N MET A 71 0.70 14.66 0.46
CA MET A 71 -0.20 15.14 -0.60
C MET A 71 -1.68 14.89 -0.30
N ASN A 72 -2.01 13.84 0.47
CA ASN A 72 -3.37 13.61 0.97
C ASN A 72 -3.64 14.40 2.26
N LEU A 73 -2.65 14.49 3.16
CA LEU A 73 -2.73 15.23 4.42
C LEU A 73 -2.94 16.74 4.23
N SER A 74 -2.50 17.29 3.08
CA SER A 74 -2.64 18.69 2.73
C SER A 74 -3.98 19.05 2.08
N LYS A 75 -4.80 18.08 1.62
CA LYS A 75 -5.99 18.34 0.78
C LYS A 75 -5.76 19.38 -0.33
N GLY A 76 -4.57 19.42 -0.91
CA GLY A 76 -4.19 20.40 -1.94
C GLY A 76 -3.55 21.70 -1.43
N ASN A 77 -3.34 21.87 -0.12
CA ASN A 77 -2.57 22.98 0.45
C ASN A 77 -1.30 22.49 1.19
N PRO A 78 -0.12 22.50 0.55
CA PRO A 78 1.12 21.96 1.12
C PRO A 78 1.58 22.66 2.41
N GLU A 79 1.01 23.82 2.75
CA GLU A 79 1.37 24.61 3.93
C GLU A 79 0.56 24.25 5.20
N SER A 80 -0.41 23.33 5.13
CA SER A 80 -1.23 22.94 6.29
C SER A 80 -1.52 21.43 6.33
N PRO A 81 -0.53 20.59 6.68
CA PRO A 81 -0.76 19.17 6.90
C PRO A 81 -1.53 18.94 8.21
N ASN A 82 -2.75 18.40 8.12
CA ASN A 82 -3.51 17.98 9.29
C ASN A 82 -3.00 16.61 9.75
N TRP A 83 -2.19 16.56 10.80
CA TRP A 83 -1.36 15.40 11.16
C TRP A 83 -2.03 14.37 12.09
N GLU A 84 -3.37 14.33 12.18
CA GLU A 84 -4.07 13.31 12.96
C GLU A 84 -3.97 11.93 12.30
N VAL A 85 -2.95 11.16 12.70
CA VAL A 85 -2.75 9.76 12.32
C VAL A 85 -3.37 8.88 13.42
N THR A 86 -4.62 8.47 13.26
CA THR A 86 -5.25 7.47 14.13
C THR A 86 -4.77 6.07 13.73
N LEU A 87 -3.68 5.61 14.34
CA LEU A 87 -3.25 4.22 14.22
C LEU A 87 -4.21 3.34 15.03
N GLU A 88 -4.99 2.50 14.35
CA GLU A 88 -5.77 1.44 15.00
C GLU A 88 -4.79 0.50 15.71
N GLN A 89 -4.72 0.60 17.04
CA GLN A 89 -3.86 -0.25 17.86
C GLN A 89 -4.42 -1.67 17.82
N ASN A 90 -3.80 -2.55 17.04
CA ASN A 90 -4.02 -3.99 17.21
C ASN A 90 -3.34 -4.39 18.53
N PRO A 91 -4.08 -4.76 19.59
CA PRO A 91 -3.48 -5.06 20.89
C PRO A 91 -2.51 -6.25 20.75
N MET A 92 -1.28 -6.07 21.20
CA MET A 92 -0.30 -7.17 21.24
C MET A 92 -0.84 -8.33 22.07
N PRO A 93 -0.65 -9.60 21.65
CA PRO A 93 -0.90 -10.73 22.51
C PRO A 93 0.06 -10.65 23.71
N LYS A 94 -0.47 -10.76 24.93
CA LYS A 94 0.32 -10.78 26.17
C LYS A 94 1.19 -12.05 26.21
N PRO A 95 2.42 -11.97 26.78
CA PRO A 95 3.27 -13.13 27.03
C PRO A 95 2.69 -14.07 28.08
#